data_AF-A0A6P0T297-F1
#
_entry.id   AF-A0A6P0T297-F1
#
_cell.length_a   1.000
_cell.length_b   1.000
_cell.length_c   1.000
_cell.angle_alpha   90.00
_cell.angle_beta   90.00
_cell.angle_gamma   90.00
#
_symmetry.space_group_name_H-M   'P 1'
#
loop_
_entity.id
_entity.type
_entity.pdbx_description
1 polymer ?
#
loop_
_entity_poly.entity_id
_entity_poly.type
_entity_poly.pdbx_seq_one_letter_code
_entity_poly.pdbx_strand_id
1 'polypeptide(L)'
;MNQASFNPNEITVPNGCFFGLPYSVEEASIVFLPVPWDVTTSYREGAAKGPQGIIEASVQLDWYDFDVPQAWETRCGTIPINLAIQDQNRAMRLIAKEIIQYLEAGGNVDDDAIAKQLAIVNQAC
;
A
#
# COMPACT_ATOMS: atom_id res chain seq x y z
N MET A 1 25.42 3.34 8.30
CA MET A 1 25.38 2.44 7.12
C MET A 1 26.26 3.07 6.05
N ASN A 2 27.09 2.27 5.37
CA ASN A 2 27.89 2.75 4.24
C ASN A 2 26.92 3.28 3.17
N GLN A 3 26.88 4.60 2.96
CA GLN A 3 26.23 5.20 1.80
C GLN A 3 27.03 4.75 0.56
N ALA A 4 26.70 3.58 0.02
CA ALA A 4 27.02 3.33 -1.37
C ALA A 4 26.36 4.46 -2.15
N SER A 5 27.15 5.28 -2.87
CA SER A 5 26.62 6.33 -3.71
C SER A 5 25.62 5.71 -4.68
N PHE A 6 24.34 6.09 -4.57
CA PHE A 6 23.33 5.65 -5.52
C PHE A 6 23.81 6.02 -6.93
N ASN A 7 23.94 5.04 -7.83
CA ASN A 7 24.29 5.27 -9.22
C ASN A 7 23.01 5.17 -10.07
N PRO A 8 22.48 6.28 -10.61
CA PRO A 8 21.25 6.27 -11.40
C PRO A 8 21.37 5.51 -12.72
N ASN A 9 22.60 5.18 -13.15
CA ASN A 9 22.85 4.40 -14.37
C ASN A 9 22.95 2.89 -14.11
N GLU A 10 22.85 2.46 -12.86
CA GLU A 10 22.90 1.05 -12.47
C GLU A 10 21.51 0.54 -12.07
N ILE A 11 21.40 -0.79 -11.95
CA ILE A 11 20.18 -1.42 -11.43
C ILE A 11 20.03 -1.04 -9.95
N THR A 12 18.85 -0.55 -9.60
CA THR A 12 18.55 -0.20 -8.22
C THR A 12 18.42 -1.47 -7.36
N VAL A 13 19.06 -1.46 -6.19
CA VAL A 13 19.01 -2.58 -5.24
C VAL A 13 17.64 -2.64 -4.55
N PRO A 14 16.92 -3.78 -4.58
CA PRO A 14 15.68 -3.94 -3.84
C PRO A 14 15.91 -3.90 -2.33
N ASN A 15 15.73 -2.73 -1.72
CA ASN A 15 15.97 -2.48 -0.30
C ASN A 15 14.66 -2.35 0.52
N GLY A 16 13.50 -2.62 -0.10
CA GLY A 16 12.18 -2.49 0.52
C GLY A 16 11.61 -1.07 0.54
N CYS A 17 12.34 -0.08 0.00
CA CYS A 17 11.83 1.27 -0.17
C CYS A 17 11.19 1.44 -1.56
N PHE A 18 10.21 2.34 -1.62
CA PHE A 18 9.73 2.90 -2.88
C PHE A 18 10.92 3.47 -3.65
N PHE A 19 11.00 3.16 -4.94
CA PHE A 19 12.13 3.47 -5.83
C PHE A 19 13.49 2.87 -5.45
N GLY A 20 13.60 2.11 -4.35
CA GLY A 20 14.87 1.53 -3.90
C GLY A 20 15.96 2.56 -3.54
N LEU A 21 15.59 3.83 -3.30
CA LEU A 21 16.55 4.86 -2.91
C LEU A 21 17.08 4.61 -1.48
N PRO A 22 18.34 4.96 -1.19
CA PRO A 22 19.00 4.59 0.06
C PRO A 22 18.85 5.63 1.17
N TYR A 23 17.65 6.19 1.35
CA TYR A 23 17.38 7.22 2.38
C TYR A 23 16.48 6.67 3.49
N SER A 24 16.82 6.97 4.74
CA SER A 24 15.93 6.69 5.87
C SER A 24 14.75 7.66 5.91
N VAL A 25 13.74 7.36 6.72
CA VAL A 25 12.58 8.25 6.92
C VAL A 25 13.00 9.60 7.52
N GLU A 26 14.04 9.62 8.35
CA GLU A 26 14.58 10.81 9.00
C GLU A 26 15.38 11.71 8.04
N GLU A 27 15.99 11.11 7.01
CA GLU A 27 16.77 11.83 5.98
C GLU A 27 15.88 12.34 4.82
N ALA A 28 14.65 11.82 4.74
CA ALA A 28 13.76 12.01 3.61
C ALA A 28 13.07 13.38 3.58
N SER A 29 12.96 13.96 2.40
CA SER A 29 12.07 15.08 2.13
C SER A 29 10.64 14.62 1.77
N ILE A 30 10.50 13.38 1.29
CA ILE A 30 9.23 12.74 0.96
C ILE A 30 9.18 11.39 1.65
N VAL A 31 8.13 11.14 2.43
CA VAL A 31 7.91 9.87 3.12
C VAL A 31 6.72 9.15 2.51
N PHE A 32 6.95 7.93 2.05
CA PHE A 32 5.90 7.01 1.61
C PHE A 32 5.38 6.23 2.81
N LEU A 33 4.06 6.29 3.04
CA LEU A 33 3.33 5.49 4.01
C LEU A 33 2.48 4.45 3.26
N PRO A 34 2.94 3.20 3.16
CA PRO A 34 2.18 2.17 2.46
C PRO A 34 1.07 1.61 3.35
N VAL A 35 -0.17 1.62 2.85
CA VAL A 35 -1.36 1.14 3.58
C VAL A 35 -1.98 -0.03 2.81
N PRO A 36 -1.75 -1.29 3.22
CA PRO A 36 -2.24 -2.47 2.52
C PRO A 36 -3.72 -2.77 2.87
N TRP A 37 -4.64 -1.90 2.44
CA TRP A 37 -6.06 -1.96 2.80
C TRP A 37 -7.00 -1.87 1.60
N ASP A 38 -7.98 -2.78 1.52
CA ASP A 38 -9.02 -2.82 0.48
C ASP A 38 -10.33 -3.49 0.93
N VAL A 39 -10.58 -3.55 2.24
CA VAL A 39 -11.70 -4.28 2.88
C VAL A 39 -13.06 -3.98 2.23
N THR A 40 -13.36 -2.71 1.97
CA THR A 40 -14.68 -2.25 1.53
C THR A 40 -14.83 -2.15 0.01
N THR A 41 -13.85 -2.64 -0.76
CA THR A 41 -13.97 -2.69 -2.22
C THR A 41 -15.18 -3.53 -2.63
N SER A 42 -16.13 -2.92 -3.34
CA SER A 42 -17.42 -3.54 -3.66
C SER A 42 -17.35 -4.54 -4.81
N TYR A 43 -16.27 -4.56 -5.57
CA TYR A 43 -16.07 -5.49 -6.68
C TYR A 43 -14.83 -6.34 -6.47
N ARG A 44 -13.75 -6.11 -7.22
CA ARG A 44 -12.50 -6.87 -7.11
C ARG A 44 -11.61 -6.30 -6.01
N GLU A 45 -11.13 -7.21 -5.16
CA GLU A 45 -10.03 -6.94 -4.24
C GLU A 45 -8.67 -7.00 -4.96
N GLY A 46 -7.63 -6.54 -4.29
CA GLY A 46 -6.26 -6.55 -4.78
C GLY A 46 -5.51 -5.25 -4.52
N ALA A 47 -6.22 -4.15 -4.23
CA ALA A 47 -5.59 -2.86 -3.95
C ALA A 47 -4.69 -2.91 -2.70
N ALA A 48 -5.00 -3.77 -1.73
CA ALA A 48 -4.13 -4.00 -0.57
C ALA A 48 -2.74 -4.57 -0.93
N LYS A 49 -2.59 -5.18 -2.12
CA LYS A 49 -1.30 -5.66 -2.66
C LYS A 49 -0.53 -4.55 -3.38
N GLY A 50 -1.18 -3.44 -3.69
CA GLY A 50 -0.60 -2.30 -4.40
C GLY A 50 0.70 -1.80 -3.77
N PRO A 51 0.73 -1.50 -2.46
CA PRO A 51 1.96 -1.10 -1.76
C PRO A 51 3.18 -1.98 -2.07
N GLN A 52 3.06 -3.29 -1.88
CA GLN A 52 4.15 -4.23 -2.10
C GLN A 52 4.52 -4.30 -3.59
N GLY A 53 3.51 -4.38 -4.47
CA GLY A 53 3.74 -4.44 -5.92
C GLY A 53 4.46 -3.21 -6.47
N ILE A 54 4.17 -2.01 -5.93
CA ILE A 54 4.87 -0.80 -6.35
C ILE A 54 6.31 -0.80 -5.83
N ILE A 55 6.55 -1.18 -4.57
CA ILE A 55 7.91 -1.29 -4.03
C ILE A 55 8.75 -2.24 -4.90
N GLU A 56 8.21 -3.40 -5.25
CA GLU A 56 8.88 -4.40 -6.09
C GLU A 56 9.13 -3.91 -7.52
N ALA A 57 8.17 -3.23 -8.14
CA ALA A 57 8.28 -2.78 -9.53
C ALA A 57 9.14 -1.51 -9.68
N SER A 58 9.08 -0.60 -8.70
CA SER A 58 9.66 0.75 -8.81
C SER A 58 11.19 0.78 -8.90
N VAL A 59 11.88 -0.30 -8.51
CA VAL A 59 13.34 -0.43 -8.64
C VAL A 59 13.81 -0.60 -10.10
N GLN A 60 12.88 -0.77 -11.04
CA GLN A 60 13.15 -0.91 -12.49
C GLN A 60 12.92 0.38 -13.27
N LEU A 61 12.59 1.49 -12.61
CA LEU A 61 12.35 2.78 -13.29
C LEU A 61 13.66 3.40 -13.78
N ASP A 62 13.58 4.04 -14.96
CA ASP A 62 14.61 4.96 -15.44
C ASP A 62 14.40 6.31 -14.75
N TRP A 63 15.49 6.96 -14.37
CA TRP A 63 15.48 8.22 -13.64
C TRP A 63 15.57 9.46 -14.52
N TYR A 64 15.72 9.28 -15.84
CA TYR A 64 15.70 10.38 -16.78
C TYR A 64 14.31 11.01 -16.90
N ASP A 65 14.20 12.28 -16.54
CA ASP A 65 13.01 13.11 -16.71
C ASP A 65 13.41 14.52 -17.18
N PHE A 66 12.69 15.09 -18.16
CA PHE A 66 13.02 16.40 -18.71
C PHE A 66 12.73 17.56 -17.75
N ASP A 67 11.65 17.43 -16.95
CA ASP A 67 11.22 18.44 -16.01
C ASP A 67 11.98 18.31 -14.67
N VAL A 68 12.47 17.10 -14.36
CA VAL A 68 13.29 16.80 -13.19
C VAL A 68 14.57 16.04 -13.58
N PRO A 69 15.60 16.72 -14.13
CA PRO A 69 16.80 16.08 -14.65
C PRO A 69 17.62 15.25 -13.65
N GLN A 70 17.40 15.45 -12.34
CA GLN A 70 18.07 14.74 -11.25
C GLN A 70 17.07 14.11 -10.28
N ALA A 71 16.01 13.49 -10.80
CA ALA A 71 14.93 12.92 -9.99
C ALA A 71 15.41 11.94 -8.91
N TRP A 72 16.52 11.22 -9.17
CA TRP A 72 17.14 10.29 -8.21
C TRP A 72 17.73 10.95 -6.96
N GLU A 73 17.98 12.26 -6.97
CA GLU A 73 18.47 13.00 -5.79
C GLU A 73 17.33 13.35 -4.81
N THR A 74 16.07 13.08 -5.20
CA THR A 74 14.92 13.28 -4.33
C THR A 74 14.99 12.29 -3.17
N ARG A 75 15.13 12.81 -1.94
CA ARG A 75 15.28 11.99 -0.74
C ARG A 75 13.96 11.36 -0.34
N CYS A 76 13.65 10.22 -0.94
CA CYS A 76 12.46 9.45 -0.66
C CYS A 76 12.74 8.37 0.39
N GLY A 77 12.03 8.41 1.51
CA GLY A 77 12.04 7.38 2.54
C GLY A 77 10.73 6.59 2.52
N THR A 78 10.76 5.33 2.95
CA THR A 78 9.55 4.48 2.99
C THR A 78 9.38 3.89 4.38
N ILE A 79 8.20 4.07 4.97
CA ILE A 79 7.82 3.34 6.18
C ILE A 79 7.55 1.89 5.76
N PRO A 80 8.12 0.87 6.45
CA PRO A 80 7.85 -0.52 6.12
C PRO A 80 6.36 -0.85 6.17
N ILE A 81 5.91 -1.72 5.26
CA ILE A 81 4.52 -2.21 5.28
C ILE A 81 4.21 -2.82 6.64
N ASN A 82 3.13 -2.36 7.26
CA ASN A 82 2.67 -2.88 8.54
C ASN A 82 1.94 -4.21 8.34
N LEU A 83 2.58 -5.31 8.74
CA LEU A 83 2.01 -6.66 8.64
C LEU A 83 0.73 -6.83 9.44
N ALA A 84 0.58 -6.15 10.58
CA ALA A 84 -0.65 -6.22 11.37
C ALA A 84 -1.85 -5.62 10.62
N ILE A 85 -1.65 -4.51 9.87
CA ILE A 85 -2.68 -3.94 9.01
C ILE A 85 -3.01 -4.91 7.87
N GLN A 86 -2.00 -5.55 7.28
CA GLN A 86 -2.20 -6.53 6.21
C GLN A 86 -3.01 -7.75 6.71
N ASP A 87 -2.75 -8.21 7.93
CA ASP A 87 -3.47 -9.31 8.57
C ASP A 87 -4.91 -8.91 8.90
N GLN A 88 -5.09 -7.70 9.45
CA GLN A 88 -6.40 -7.12 9.72
C GLN A 88 -7.21 -6.94 8.43
N ASN A 89 -6.60 -6.49 7.33
CA ASN A 89 -7.25 -6.41 6.02
C ASN A 89 -7.80 -7.78 5.59
N ARG A 90 -6.97 -8.84 5.67
CA ARG A 90 -7.41 -10.20 5.30
C ARG A 90 -8.57 -10.68 6.17
N ALA A 91 -8.52 -10.43 7.48
CA ALA A 91 -9.57 -10.83 8.41
C ALA A 91 -10.89 -10.08 8.13
N MET A 92 -10.84 -8.76 8.02
CA MET A 92 -12.03 -7.92 7.82
C MET A 92 -12.63 -8.09 6.43
N ARG A 93 -11.80 -8.38 5.41
CA ARG A 93 -12.27 -8.63 4.05
C ARG A 93 -13.19 -9.85 3.97
N LEU A 94 -12.95 -10.90 4.78
CA LEU A 94 -13.85 -12.06 4.84
C LEU A 94 -15.25 -11.65 5.31
N ILE A 95 -15.32 -10.81 6.34
CA ILE A 95 -16.58 -10.30 6.89
C ILE A 95 -17.26 -9.34 5.91
N ALA A 96 -16.50 -8.43 5.31
CA ALA A 96 -17.03 -7.47 4.34
C ALA A 96 -17.63 -8.16 3.10
N LYS A 97 -17.08 -9.30 2.67
CA LYS A 97 -17.64 -10.08 1.56
C LYS A 97 -19.05 -10.59 1.85
N GLU A 98 -19.33 -11.02 3.08
CA GLU A 98 -20.68 -11.47 3.47
C GLU A 98 -21.68 -10.32 3.38
N ILE A 99 -21.29 -9.13 3.86
CA ILE A 99 -22.10 -7.91 3.79
C ILE A 99 -22.36 -7.55 2.31
N ILE A 100 -21.32 -7.52 1.49
CA ILE A 100 -21.43 -7.18 0.06
C ILE A 100 -22.36 -8.15 -0.66
N GLN A 101 -22.20 -9.46 -0.45
CA GLN A 101 -23.06 -10.48 -1.06
C GLN A 101 -24.53 -10.32 -0.66
N TYR A 102 -24.80 -9.98 0.61
CA TYR A 102 -26.15 -9.71 1.08
C TYR A 102 -26.78 -8.51 0.39
N LEU A 103 -26.03 -7.41 0.28
CA LEU A 103 -26.48 -6.19 -0.40
C LEU A 103 -26.66 -6.42 -1.91
N GLU A 104 -25.77 -7.19 -2.55
CA GLU A 104 -25.88 -7.56 -3.97
C GLU A 104 -27.12 -8.43 -4.25
N ALA A 105 -27.57 -9.22 -3.27
CA ALA A 105 -28.81 -10.01 -3.35
C ALA A 105 -30.09 -9.18 -3.14
N GLY A 106 -29.97 -7.85 -2.94
CA GLY A 106 -31.09 -6.94 -2.73
C GLY A 106 -31.43 -6.69 -1.26
N GLY A 107 -30.57 -7.11 -0.33
CA GLY A 107 -30.70 -6.76 1.09
C GLY A 107 -30.47 -5.26 1.36
N ASN A 108 -30.90 -4.79 2.53
CA ASN A 108 -30.73 -3.43 2.99
C ASN A 108 -29.61 -3.32 4.03
N VAL A 109 -28.90 -2.19 4.04
CA VAL A 109 -27.83 -1.90 5.03
C VAL A 109 -28.37 -1.86 6.47
N ASP A 110 -29.65 -1.52 6.64
CA ASP A 110 -30.31 -1.43 7.94
C ASP A 110 -30.85 -2.79 8.44
N ASP A 111 -30.68 -3.87 7.68
CA ASP A 111 -31.19 -5.18 8.06
C ASP A 111 -30.38 -5.79 9.24
N ASP A 112 -31.10 -6.25 10.26
CA ASP A 112 -30.53 -6.91 11.45
C ASP A 112 -29.61 -8.09 11.10
N ALA A 113 -29.84 -8.73 9.94
CA ALA A 113 -29.06 -9.87 9.44
C ALA A 113 -27.56 -9.56 9.26
N ILE A 114 -27.19 -8.30 8.97
CA ILE A 114 -25.81 -7.88 8.74
C ILE A 114 -25.31 -6.82 9.73
N ALA A 115 -26.17 -6.32 10.62
CA ALA A 115 -25.84 -5.23 11.55
C ALA A 115 -24.57 -5.51 12.39
N LYS A 116 -24.38 -6.76 12.83
CA LYS A 116 -23.19 -7.16 13.60
C LYS A 116 -21.92 -7.11 12.74
N GLN A 117 -21.96 -7.67 11.54
CA GLN A 117 -20.83 -7.67 10.60
C GLN A 117 -20.46 -6.24 10.19
N LEU A 118 -21.46 -5.41 9.91
CA LEU A 118 -21.29 -3.98 9.63
C LEU A 118 -20.59 -3.25 10.77
N ALA A 119 -21.02 -3.46 12.02
CA ALA A 119 -20.38 -2.84 13.18
C ALA A 119 -18.90 -3.25 13.32
N ILE A 120 -18.59 -4.53 13.07
CA ILE A 120 -17.20 -5.03 13.12
C ILE A 120 -16.34 -4.37 12.04
N VAL A 121 -16.80 -4.35 10.79
CA VAL A 121 -16.05 -3.75 9.67
C VAL A 121 -15.89 -2.23 9.86
N ASN A 122 -16.94 -1.53 10.27
CA ASN A 122 -16.90 -0.08 10.50
C ASN A 122 -15.93 0.30 11.63
N GLN A 123 -15.79 -0.52 12.67
CA GLN A 123 -14.84 -0.27 13.74
C GLN A 123 -13.38 -0.48 13.32
N ALA A 124 -13.16 -1.25 12.25
CA ALA A 124 -11.84 -1.56 11.72
C ALA A 124 -11.36 -0.55 10.66
N CYS A 125 -12.26 0.30 10.16
CA CYS A 125 -12.01 1.41 9.23
C CYS A 125 -11.81 2.74 9.99
#